data_AF-A0A087UBS3-F1
#
_entry.id   AF-A0A087UBS3-F1
#
_cell.length_a   1.000
_cell.length_b   1.000
_cell.length_c   1.000
_cell.angle_alpha   90.00
_cell.angle_beta   90.00
_cell.angle_gamma   90.00
#
_symmetry.space_group_name_H-M   'P 1'
#
loop_
_entity.id
_entity.type
_entity.pdbx_description
1 polymer ?
#
loop_
_entity_poly.entity_id
_entity_poly.type
_entity_poly.pdbx_seq_one_letter_code
_entity_poly.pdbx_strand_id
1 'polypeptide(L)'
;MEQMLRLFQSDLGSISKEILTLQQQSVSMNVRLKNRQAIRGELSQFVDDMIVQESLIQHILETPVTEKEFLEDLQILDHKIAFVKEQSFKDARCCQDVKDVLEKLKIKAISKIREYLLQKIYSFRKPMTNYQVPQNALLKYKFYYQFLMTHERDIARDVREEYLDTMSKILFSYFKMYTSRLMKLQFEEVADRDDLMGVEDTAKR
;
A
#
# COMPACT_ATOMS: atom_id res chain seq x y z
N MET A 1 -82.21 -30.28 -2.66
CA MET A 1 -80.81 -30.78 -2.58
C MET A 1 -79.88 -30.11 -3.58
N GLU A 2 -80.26 -29.90 -4.84
CA GLU A 2 -79.41 -29.21 -5.83
C GLU A 2 -78.95 -27.80 -5.42
N GLN A 3 -79.83 -27.02 -4.80
CA GLN A 3 -79.53 -25.63 -4.43
C GLN A 3 -78.45 -25.55 -3.34
N MET A 4 -78.42 -26.53 -2.42
CA MET A 4 -77.39 -26.67 -1.40
C MET A 4 -76.04 -27.10 -2.03
N LEU A 5 -76.07 -28.00 -3.00
CA LEU A 5 -74.87 -28.43 -3.74
C LEU A 5 -74.27 -27.30 -4.60
N ARG A 6 -75.11 -26.47 -5.22
CA ARG A 6 -74.65 -25.28 -5.97
C ARG A 6 -74.04 -24.22 -5.07
N LEU A 7 -74.59 -24.00 -3.87
CA LEU A 7 -73.98 -23.11 -2.87
C LEU A 7 -72.61 -23.64 -2.43
N PHE A 8 -72.51 -24.93 -2.09
CA PHE A 8 -71.23 -25.56 -1.75
C PHE A 8 -70.19 -25.47 -2.89
N GLN A 9 -70.62 -25.66 -4.15
CA GLN A 9 -69.74 -25.50 -5.31
C GLN A 9 -69.27 -24.05 -5.48
N SER A 10 -70.16 -23.08 -5.25
CA SER A 10 -69.84 -21.64 -5.26
C SER A 10 -68.83 -21.29 -4.18
N ASP A 11 -69.04 -21.78 -2.96
CA ASP A 11 -68.21 -21.48 -1.80
C ASP A 11 -66.82 -22.11 -1.96
N LEU A 12 -66.74 -23.36 -2.42
CA LEU A 12 -65.47 -24.00 -2.78
C LEU A 12 -64.76 -23.26 -3.93
N GLY A 13 -65.52 -22.78 -4.92
CA GLY A 13 -64.97 -21.98 -6.01
C GLY A 13 -64.44 -20.62 -5.54
N SER A 14 -65.10 -19.98 -4.58
CA SER A 14 -64.66 -18.73 -3.97
C SER A 14 -63.42 -18.92 -3.11
N ILE A 15 -63.41 -19.93 -2.23
CA ILE A 15 -62.26 -20.27 -1.38
C ILE A 15 -61.06 -20.64 -2.25
N SER A 16 -61.25 -21.43 -3.32
CA SER A 16 -60.16 -21.81 -4.21
C SER A 16 -59.59 -20.60 -4.97
N LYS A 17 -60.44 -19.64 -5.36
CA LYS A 17 -59.97 -18.36 -5.92
C LYS A 17 -59.23 -17.53 -4.89
N GLU A 18 -59.71 -17.43 -3.65
CA GLU A 18 -59.00 -16.73 -2.57
C GLU A 18 -57.63 -17.36 -2.31
N ILE A 19 -57.54 -18.69 -2.24
CA ILE A 19 -56.27 -19.42 -2.11
C ILE A 19 -55.33 -19.10 -3.27
N LEU A 20 -55.83 -19.11 -4.52
CA LEU A 20 -55.03 -18.74 -5.69
C LEU A 20 -54.56 -17.29 -5.64
N THR A 21 -55.40 -16.36 -5.20
CA THR A 21 -55.01 -14.94 -5.05
C THR A 21 -53.97 -14.75 -3.96
N LEU A 22 -54.11 -15.41 -2.80
CA LEU A 22 -53.13 -15.41 -1.72
C LEU A 22 -51.80 -16.02 -2.18
N GLN A 23 -51.84 -17.10 -2.95
CA GLN A 23 -50.65 -17.73 -3.51
C GLN A 23 -49.94 -16.78 -4.49
N GLN A 24 -50.67 -16.14 -5.40
CA GLN A 24 -50.10 -15.16 -6.32
C GLN A 24 -49.51 -13.95 -5.58
N GLN A 25 -50.19 -13.45 -4.55
CA GLN A 25 -49.69 -12.36 -3.71
C GLN A 25 -48.42 -12.76 -2.97
N SER A 26 -48.37 -13.97 -2.39
CA SER A 26 -47.18 -14.50 -1.71
C SER A 26 -45.98 -14.60 -2.65
N VAL A 27 -46.18 -15.13 -3.86
CA VAL A 27 -45.12 -15.19 -4.88
C VAL A 27 -44.65 -13.79 -5.27
N SER A 28 -45.58 -12.85 -5.51
CA SER A 28 -45.22 -11.47 -5.87
C SER A 28 -44.44 -10.76 -4.76
N MET A 29 -44.80 -10.99 -3.49
CA MET A 29 -44.07 -10.46 -2.33
C MET A 29 -42.69 -11.08 -2.21
N ASN A 30 -42.55 -12.38 -2.44
CA ASN A 30 -41.26 -13.06 -2.40
C ASN A 30 -40.30 -12.50 -3.45
N VAL A 31 -40.78 -12.28 -4.68
CA VAL A 31 -40.00 -11.65 -5.75
C VAL A 31 -39.57 -10.24 -5.36
N ARG A 32 -40.49 -9.41 -4.83
CA ARG A 32 -40.16 -8.05 -4.36
C ARG A 32 -39.12 -8.06 -3.24
N LEU A 33 -39.21 -9.01 -2.32
CA LEU A 33 -38.26 -9.16 -1.22
C LEU A 33 -36.88 -9.57 -1.72
N LYS A 34 -36.79 -10.55 -2.62
CA LYS A 34 -35.53 -10.95 -3.25
C LYS A 34 -34.88 -9.80 -4.01
N ASN A 35 -35.66 -9.07 -4.80
CA ASN A 35 -35.15 -7.91 -5.54
C ASN A 35 -34.62 -6.82 -4.59
N ARG A 36 -35.33 -6.54 -3.49
CA ARG A 36 -34.87 -5.59 -2.47
C ARG A 36 -33.61 -6.07 -1.76
N GLN A 37 -33.50 -7.36 -1.44
CA GLN A 37 -32.31 -7.91 -0.80
C GLN A 37 -31.08 -7.83 -1.71
N ALA A 38 -31.24 -8.15 -3.00
CA ALA A 38 -30.18 -8.05 -3.99
C ALA A 38 -29.68 -6.60 -4.11
N ILE A 39 -30.60 -5.64 -4.30
CA ILE A 39 -30.25 -4.22 -4.40
C ILE A 39 -29.63 -3.69 -3.09
N ARG A 40 -30.14 -4.13 -1.93
CA ARG A 40 -29.59 -3.72 -0.63
C ARG A 40 -28.13 -4.16 -0.46
N GLY A 41 -27.76 -5.34 -0.96
CA GLY A 41 -26.38 -5.81 -0.91
C GLY A 41 -25.45 -4.89 -1.71
N GLU A 42 -25.78 -4.67 -2.98
CA GLU A 42 -25.02 -3.80 -3.88
C GLU A 42 -24.93 -2.36 -3.34
N LEU A 43 -26.04 -1.82 -2.83
CA LEU A 43 -26.08 -0.47 -2.28
C LEU A 43 -25.28 -0.36 -0.98
N SER A 44 -25.31 -1.39 -0.12
CA SER A 44 -24.51 -1.42 1.11
C SER A 44 -23.02 -1.40 0.77
N GLN A 45 -22.59 -2.26 -0.15
CA GLN A 45 -21.19 -2.31 -0.57
C GLN A 45 -20.74 -0.97 -1.16
N PHE A 46 -21.57 -0.36 -2.03
CA PHE A 46 -21.27 0.96 -2.58
C PHE A 46 -21.11 2.03 -1.50
N VAL A 47 -21.98 2.02 -0.48
CA VAL A 47 -21.91 2.95 0.65
C VAL A 47 -20.68 2.69 1.50
N ASP A 48 -20.37 1.43 1.80
CA ASP A 48 -19.17 1.05 2.57
C ASP A 48 -17.87 1.44 1.85
N ASP A 49 -17.84 1.33 0.53
CA ASP A 49 -16.71 1.76 -0.29
C ASP A 49 -16.58 3.30 -0.33
N MET A 50 -17.70 4.03 -0.35
CA MET A 50 -17.71 5.49 -0.38
C MET A 50 -17.46 6.14 0.99
N ILE A 51 -17.81 5.49 2.10
CA ILE A 51 -17.61 6.02 3.46
C ILE A 51 -16.13 5.95 3.83
N VAL A 52 -15.55 7.08 4.21
CA VAL A 52 -14.25 7.13 4.87
C VAL A 52 -14.49 7.12 6.37
N GLN A 53 -14.15 6.03 7.06
CA GLN A 53 -14.32 5.92 8.50
C GLN A 53 -13.34 6.84 9.23
N GLU A 54 -13.79 7.50 10.29
CA GLU A 54 -12.94 8.38 11.10
C GLU A 54 -11.81 7.63 11.80
N SER A 55 -12.02 6.36 12.15
CA SER A 55 -10.98 5.46 12.65
C SER A 55 -9.82 5.29 11.66
N LEU A 56 -10.12 5.13 10.36
CA LEU A 56 -9.10 5.04 9.31
C LEU A 56 -8.30 6.35 9.21
N ILE A 57 -8.97 7.49 9.36
CA ILE A 57 -8.32 8.81 9.36
C ILE A 57 -7.37 8.92 10.56
N GLN A 58 -7.84 8.57 11.75
CA GLN A 58 -7.04 8.60 12.98
C GLN A 58 -5.85 7.65 12.90
N HIS A 59 -6.04 6.42 12.41
CA HIS A 59 -4.95 5.46 12.24
C HIS A 59 -3.89 5.95 11.23
N ILE A 60 -4.30 6.50 10.08
CA ILE A 60 -3.34 7.06 9.11
C ILE A 60 -2.55 8.22 9.74
N LEU A 61 -3.18 9.01 10.62
CA LEU A 61 -2.54 10.13 11.30
C LEU A 61 -1.60 9.69 12.42
N GLU A 62 -2.04 8.80 13.30
CA GLU A 62 -1.39 8.46 14.57
C GLU A 62 -0.46 7.26 14.47
N THR A 63 -0.79 6.27 13.65
CA THR A 63 -0.05 5.00 13.59
C THR A 63 1.31 5.20 12.90
N PRO A 64 2.41 4.68 13.47
CA PRO A 64 3.72 4.77 12.85
C PRO A 64 3.82 3.88 11.60
N VAL A 65 4.55 4.36 10.59
CA VAL A 65 4.73 3.69 9.27
C VAL A 65 5.42 2.32 9.37
N THR A 66 5.92 1.97 10.55
CA THR A 66 6.60 0.70 10.84
C THR A 66 5.62 -0.46 11.07
N GLU A 67 4.37 -0.17 11.43
CA GLU A 67 3.36 -1.17 11.80
C GLU A 67 2.64 -1.75 10.57
N LYS A 68 2.19 -3.01 10.68
CA LYS A 68 1.46 -3.69 9.61
C LYS A 68 0.07 -3.09 9.39
N GLU A 69 -0.55 -2.62 10.45
CA GLU A 69 -1.88 -1.99 10.43
C GLU A 69 -1.88 -0.78 9.49
N PHE A 70 -0.81 0.04 9.51
CA PHE A 70 -0.67 1.15 8.57
C PHE A 70 -0.61 0.70 7.11
N LEU A 71 -0.03 -0.48 6.80
CA LEU A 71 0.02 -1.01 5.44
C LEU A 71 -1.36 -1.48 4.97
N GLU A 72 -2.12 -2.13 5.84
CA GLU A 72 -3.51 -2.55 5.57
C GLU A 72 -4.41 -1.31 5.35
N ASP A 73 -4.29 -0.30 6.21
CA ASP A 73 -5.00 0.97 6.08
C ASP A 73 -4.64 1.71 4.77
N LEU A 74 -3.37 1.63 4.35
CA LEU A 74 -2.92 2.21 3.08
C LEU A 74 -3.52 1.49 1.86
N GLN A 75 -3.67 0.16 1.93
CA GLN A 75 -4.34 -0.61 0.88
C GLN A 75 -5.82 -0.23 0.80
N ILE A 76 -6.50 -0.10 1.93
CA ILE A 76 -7.90 0.35 1.99
C ILE A 76 -8.01 1.76 1.39
N LEU A 77 -7.10 2.67 1.73
CA LEU A 77 -7.06 4.01 1.17
C LEU A 77 -6.85 4.00 -0.35
N ASP A 78 -5.94 3.17 -0.85
CA ASP A 78 -5.66 3.04 -2.30
C ASP A 78 -6.90 2.56 -3.06
N HIS A 79 -7.57 1.52 -2.55
CA HIS A 79 -8.83 1.02 -3.10
C HIS A 79 -9.93 2.09 -3.09
N LYS A 80 -10.08 2.84 -1.99
CA LYS A 80 -11.07 3.93 -1.89
C LYS A 80 -10.78 5.06 -2.86
N ILE A 81 -9.52 5.46 -3.02
CA ILE A 81 -9.12 6.49 -3.99
C ILE A 81 -9.40 6.01 -5.42
N ALA A 82 -9.07 4.76 -5.75
CA ALA A 82 -9.36 4.19 -7.07
C ALA A 82 -10.88 4.15 -7.35
N PHE A 83 -11.66 3.69 -6.37
CA PHE A 83 -13.12 3.63 -6.48
C PHE A 83 -13.75 5.01 -6.67
N VAL A 84 -13.34 6.01 -5.88
CA VAL A 84 -13.84 7.38 -6.03
C VAL A 84 -13.43 7.98 -7.38
N LYS A 85 -12.24 7.66 -7.90
CA LYS A 85 -11.83 8.07 -9.26
C LYS A 85 -12.73 7.44 -10.33
N GLU A 86 -13.07 6.15 -10.21
CA GLU A 86 -13.99 5.47 -11.14
C GLU A 86 -15.43 6.01 -11.05
N GLN A 87 -15.93 6.28 -9.85
CA GLN A 87 -17.29 6.84 -9.67
C GLN A 87 -17.35 8.34 -10.01
N SER A 88 -16.23 9.07 -9.99
CA SER A 88 -16.17 10.48 -10.39
C SER A 88 -16.59 10.69 -11.86
N PHE A 89 -16.57 9.66 -12.70
CA PHE A 89 -17.09 9.71 -14.07
C PHE A 89 -18.63 9.71 -14.15
N LYS A 90 -19.33 9.46 -13.03
CA LYS A 90 -20.80 9.42 -12.96
C LYS A 90 -21.41 10.68 -12.34
N ASP A 91 -20.62 11.75 -12.14
CA ASP A 91 -21.06 13.08 -11.66
C ASP A 91 -21.91 13.07 -10.37
N ALA A 92 -21.64 12.14 -9.45
CA ALA A 92 -22.28 12.14 -8.14
C ALA A 92 -21.67 13.22 -7.23
N ARG A 93 -22.49 14.15 -6.72
CA ARG A 93 -22.03 15.25 -5.84
C ARG A 93 -21.30 14.77 -4.58
N CYS A 94 -21.72 13.62 -4.01
CA CYS A 94 -21.08 13.03 -2.85
C CYS A 94 -19.60 12.64 -3.11
N CYS A 95 -19.23 12.39 -4.37
CA CYS A 95 -17.84 12.11 -4.71
C CYS A 95 -16.95 13.34 -4.52
N GLN A 96 -17.46 14.57 -4.66
CA GLN A 96 -16.66 15.78 -4.45
C GLN A 96 -16.30 15.96 -2.97
N ASP A 97 -17.26 15.78 -2.07
CA ASP A 97 -17.04 15.92 -0.63
C ASP A 97 -16.04 14.87 -0.09
N VAL A 98 -16.18 13.62 -0.55
CA VAL A 98 -15.28 12.53 -0.14
C VAL A 98 -13.90 12.68 -0.81
N LYS A 99 -13.83 13.14 -2.05
CA LYS A 99 -12.57 13.33 -2.79
C LYS A 99 -11.63 14.30 -2.09
N ASP A 100 -12.14 15.42 -1.57
CA ASP A 100 -11.31 16.39 -0.86
C ASP A 100 -10.69 15.82 0.43
N VAL A 101 -11.47 15.02 1.16
CA VAL A 101 -10.98 14.33 2.36
C VAL A 101 -9.93 13.27 2.00
N LEU A 102 -10.21 12.46 0.97
CA LEU A 102 -9.28 11.44 0.48
C LEU A 102 -7.97 12.05 -0.04
N GLU A 103 -8.02 13.19 -0.73
CA GLU A 103 -6.81 13.84 -1.21
C GLU A 103 -5.96 14.43 -0.08
N LYS A 104 -6.59 15.00 0.95
CA LYS A 104 -5.87 15.44 2.15
C LYS A 104 -5.21 14.26 2.87
N LEU A 105 -5.91 13.14 3.01
CA LEU A 105 -5.37 11.89 3.57
C LEU A 105 -4.21 11.35 2.74
N LYS A 106 -4.35 11.34 1.41
CA LYS A 106 -3.31 10.93 0.47
C LYS A 106 -2.04 11.75 0.67
N ILE A 107 -2.14 13.08 0.66
CA ILE A 107 -0.98 13.98 0.88
C ILE A 107 -0.30 13.70 2.22
N LYS A 108 -1.09 13.50 3.28
CA LYS A 108 -0.56 13.22 4.62
C LYS A 108 0.14 11.86 4.69
N ALA A 109 -0.46 10.82 4.12
CA ALA A 109 0.13 9.47 4.04
C ALA A 109 1.45 9.49 3.24
N ILE A 110 1.45 10.15 2.09
CA ILE A 110 2.65 10.34 1.25
C ILE A 110 3.76 11.05 2.01
N SER A 111 3.43 12.10 2.75
CA SER A 111 4.41 12.85 3.56
C SER A 111 5.06 11.96 4.63
N LYS A 112 4.26 11.16 5.36
CA LYS A 112 4.76 10.21 6.37
C LYS A 112 5.64 9.12 5.74
N ILE A 113 5.22 8.55 4.62
CA ILE A 113 6.00 7.53 3.90
C ILE A 113 7.33 8.13 3.43
N ARG A 114 7.31 9.32 2.83
CA ARG A 114 8.52 10.01 2.35
C ARG A 114 9.49 10.24 3.50
N GLU A 115 9.01 10.79 4.62
CA GLU A 115 9.84 11.03 5.80
C GLU A 115 10.47 9.73 6.31
N TYR A 116 9.68 8.66 6.42
CA TYR A 116 10.17 7.35 6.85
C TYR A 116 11.23 6.79 5.91
N LEU A 117 11.01 6.84 4.59
CA LEU A 117 11.98 6.37 3.60
C LEU A 117 13.27 7.19 3.65
N LEU A 118 13.17 8.52 3.73
CA LEU A 118 14.34 9.40 3.86
C LEU A 118 15.12 9.14 5.16
N GLN A 119 14.43 8.95 6.30
CA GLN A 119 15.10 8.59 7.55
C GLN A 119 15.86 7.25 7.43
N LYS A 120 15.28 6.25 6.75
CA LYS A 120 15.98 4.98 6.47
C LYS A 120 17.17 5.19 5.53
N ILE A 121 17.04 6.05 4.51
CA ILE A 121 18.13 6.42 3.59
C ILE A 121 19.27 7.08 4.36
N TYR A 122 18.97 8.05 5.23
CA TYR A 122 19.98 8.72 6.06
C TYR A 122 20.63 7.78 7.07
N SER A 123 19.92 6.76 7.56
CA SER A 123 20.52 5.74 8.43
C SER A 123 21.68 4.98 7.75
N PHE A 124 21.76 4.92 6.41
CA PHE A 124 22.91 4.33 5.71
C PHE A 124 24.17 5.19 5.80
N ARG A 125 24.06 6.50 6.09
CA ARG A 125 25.24 7.38 6.24
C ARG A 125 26.05 7.07 7.49
N LYS A 126 25.53 6.26 8.43
CA LYS A 126 26.27 5.86 9.63
C LYS A 126 27.44 4.93 9.27
N PRO A 127 28.70 5.32 9.56
CA PRO A 127 29.87 4.50 9.24
C PRO A 127 29.84 3.17 9.99
N MET A 128 30.44 2.13 9.41
CA MET A 128 30.51 0.75 9.94
C MET A 128 29.18 -0.05 10.01
N THR A 129 28.13 0.34 9.27
CA THR A 129 26.88 -0.43 9.22
C THR A 129 26.91 -1.48 8.10
N ASN A 130 26.53 -2.74 8.36
CA ASN A 130 26.30 -3.73 7.31
C ASN A 130 25.14 -3.28 6.41
N TYR A 131 25.44 -2.75 5.22
CA TYR A 131 24.49 -2.19 4.25
C TYR A 131 23.40 -3.19 3.81
N GLN A 132 23.68 -4.49 3.89
CA GLN A 132 22.73 -5.53 3.50
C GLN A 132 21.53 -5.62 4.45
N VAL A 133 21.72 -5.31 5.73
CA VAL A 133 20.65 -5.41 6.74
C VAL A 133 19.56 -4.34 6.52
N PRO A 134 19.88 -3.04 6.39
CA PRO A 134 18.88 -2.03 6.06
C PRO A 134 18.35 -2.12 4.63
N GLN A 135 19.12 -2.64 3.65
CA GLN A 135 18.57 -2.96 2.31
C GLN A 135 17.48 -4.05 2.37
N ASN A 136 17.71 -5.12 3.13
CA ASN A 136 16.68 -6.16 3.34
C ASN A 136 15.46 -5.64 4.11
N ALA A 137 15.65 -4.69 5.03
CA ALA A 137 14.53 -4.04 5.70
C ALA A 137 13.68 -3.19 4.72
N LEU A 138 14.31 -2.52 3.75
CA LEU A 138 13.60 -1.75 2.70
C LEU A 138 12.76 -2.62 1.78
N LEU A 139 13.17 -3.86 1.50
CA LEU A 139 12.40 -4.79 0.66
C LEU A 139 11.01 -5.11 1.26
N LYS A 140 10.90 -5.13 2.60
CA LYS A 140 9.61 -5.32 3.29
C LYS A 140 8.62 -4.19 3.03
N TYR A 141 9.11 -3.02 2.61
CA TYR A 141 8.32 -1.81 2.37
C TYR A 141 8.11 -1.52 0.89
N LYS A 142 8.23 -2.54 0.02
CA LYS A 142 7.96 -2.42 -1.43
C LYS A 142 6.62 -1.73 -1.73
N PHE A 143 5.59 -2.04 -0.96
CA PHE A 143 4.24 -1.49 -1.16
C PHE A 143 4.21 0.03 -1.02
N TYR A 144 4.99 0.62 -0.11
CA TYR A 144 5.06 2.08 0.06
C TYR A 144 5.62 2.78 -1.18
N TYR A 145 6.65 2.20 -1.80
CA TYR A 145 7.19 2.74 -3.05
C TYR A 145 6.22 2.56 -4.22
N GLN A 146 5.50 1.43 -4.27
CA GLN A 146 4.45 1.20 -5.27
C GLN A 146 3.31 2.22 -5.13
N PHE A 147 2.86 2.49 -3.91
CA PHE A 147 1.85 3.50 -3.62
C PHE A 147 2.31 4.91 -4.05
N LEU A 148 3.56 5.28 -3.72
CA LEU A 148 4.15 6.54 -4.18
C LEU A 148 4.17 6.63 -5.72
N MET A 149 4.59 5.58 -6.41
CA MET A 149 4.62 5.54 -7.88
C MET A 149 3.24 5.68 -8.52
N THR A 150 2.19 5.15 -7.89
CA THR A 150 0.81 5.22 -8.38
C THR A 150 0.22 6.62 -8.22
N HIS A 151 0.47 7.27 -7.08
CA HIS A 151 -0.18 8.55 -6.76
C HIS A 151 0.68 9.78 -7.08
N GLU A 152 1.98 9.75 -6.80
CA GLU A 152 2.90 10.89 -6.92
C GLU A 152 4.29 10.46 -7.42
N ARG A 153 4.45 10.43 -8.74
CA ARG A 153 5.69 9.96 -9.40
C ARG A 153 6.90 10.83 -9.10
N ASP A 154 6.71 12.13 -8.90
CA ASP A 154 7.81 13.06 -8.63
C ASP A 154 8.45 12.77 -7.27
N ILE A 155 7.62 12.54 -6.23
CA ILE A 155 8.11 12.19 -4.89
C ILE A 155 8.84 10.84 -4.91
N ALA A 156 8.34 9.88 -5.69
CA ALA A 156 9.02 8.60 -5.87
C ALA A 156 10.40 8.76 -6.53
N ARG A 157 10.50 9.65 -7.53
CA ARG A 157 11.78 9.98 -8.18
C ARG A 157 12.76 10.61 -7.20
N ASP A 158 12.32 11.58 -6.41
CA ASP A 158 13.17 12.26 -5.42
C ASP A 158 13.74 11.27 -4.38
N VAL A 159 12.90 10.35 -3.87
CA VAL A 159 13.34 9.32 -2.92
C VAL A 159 14.38 8.39 -3.56
N ARG A 160 14.19 8.03 -4.84
CA ARG A 160 15.15 7.22 -5.59
C ARG A 160 16.47 7.97 -5.81
N GLU A 161 16.43 9.24 -6.18
CA GLU A 161 17.62 10.07 -6.39
C GLU A 161 18.43 10.23 -5.10
N GLU A 162 17.77 10.51 -3.96
CA GLU A 162 18.44 10.61 -2.66
C GLU A 162 19.10 9.28 -2.24
N TYR A 163 18.45 8.15 -2.55
CA TYR A 163 19.04 6.82 -2.32
C TYR A 163 20.27 6.59 -3.20
N LEU A 164 20.20 6.93 -4.49
CA LEU A 164 21.31 6.77 -5.44
C LEU A 164 22.50 7.64 -5.05
N ASP A 165 22.28 8.91 -4.72
CA ASP A 165 23.34 9.82 -4.29
C ASP A 165 24.01 9.34 -3.00
N THR A 166 23.21 8.93 -2.01
CA THR A 166 23.74 8.42 -0.74
C THR A 166 24.55 7.14 -0.94
N MET A 167 24.04 6.19 -1.72
CA MET A 167 24.74 4.92 -1.98
C MET A 167 26.01 5.15 -2.82
N SER A 168 25.96 6.02 -3.83
CA SER A 168 27.11 6.38 -4.66
C SER A 168 28.24 6.96 -3.81
N LYS A 169 27.93 7.90 -2.91
CA LYS A 169 28.92 8.49 -1.98
C LYS A 169 29.52 7.45 -1.04
N ILE A 170 28.69 6.56 -0.50
CA ILE A 170 29.15 5.48 0.39
C ILE A 170 30.09 4.54 -0.37
N LEU A 171 29.67 3.99 -1.51
CA LEU A 171 30.48 3.08 -2.32
C LEU A 171 31.78 3.74 -2.76
N PHE A 172 31.74 4.99 -3.21
CA PHE A 172 32.94 5.75 -3.57
C PHE A 172 33.91 5.88 -2.40
N SER A 173 33.42 6.20 -1.19
CA SER A 173 34.25 6.26 0.01
C SER A 173 34.91 4.91 0.33
N TYR A 174 34.18 3.80 0.16
CA TYR A 174 34.73 2.45 0.36
C TYR A 174 35.81 2.11 -0.65
N PHE A 175 35.55 2.32 -1.95
CA PHE A 175 36.54 2.08 -3.00
C PHE A 175 37.77 2.95 -2.79
N LYS A 176 37.60 4.24 -2.48
CA LYS A 176 38.72 5.14 -2.18
C LYS A 176 39.54 4.66 -0.98
N MET A 177 38.89 4.23 0.10
CA MET A 177 39.57 3.68 1.28
C MET A 177 40.28 2.35 0.96
N TYR A 178 39.66 1.48 0.18
CA TYR A 178 40.23 0.21 -0.25
C TYR A 178 41.45 0.41 -1.14
N THR A 179 41.36 1.28 -2.16
CA THR A 179 42.50 1.65 -3.01
C THR A 179 43.63 2.28 -2.20
N SER A 180 43.31 3.17 -1.24
CA SER A 180 44.32 3.76 -0.36
C SER A 180 45.02 2.72 0.52
N ARG A 181 44.30 1.68 0.98
CA ARG A 181 44.88 0.56 1.74
C ARG A 181 45.74 -0.34 0.87
N LEU A 182 45.29 -0.66 -0.34
CA LEU A 182 46.08 -1.43 -1.31
C LEU A 182 47.37 -0.71 -1.71
N MET A 183 47.31 0.60 -1.96
CA MET A 183 48.50 1.39 -2.25
C MET A 183 49.49 1.36 -1.09
N LYS A 184 49.02 1.47 0.17
CA LYS A 184 49.90 1.34 1.36
C LYS A 184 50.57 -0.02 1.46
N LEU A 185 49.87 -1.10 1.17
CA LEU A 185 50.44 -2.45 1.13
C LEU A 185 51.52 -2.58 0.05
N GLN A 186 51.32 -1.95 -1.11
CA GLN A 186 52.30 -1.96 -2.20
C GLN A 186 53.60 -1.20 -1.85
N PHE A 187 53.55 -0.21 -0.95
CA PHE A 187 54.75 0.50 -0.49
C PHE A 187 55.55 -0.27 0.56
N GLU A 188 55.00 -1.30 1.20
CA GLU A 188 55.76 -2.19 2.10
C GLU A 188 56.59 -3.23 1.32
N GLU A 189 56.30 -3.46 0.03
CA GLU A 189 57.03 -4.40 -0.84
C GLU A 189 58.14 -3.75 -1.68
N VAL A 190 58.47 -2.48 -1.45
CA VAL A 190 59.63 -1.86 -2.11
C VAL A 190 60.86 -2.20 -1.29
N ALA A 191 61.59 -3.24 -1.72
CA ALA A 191 62.87 -3.64 -1.15
C ALA A 191 63.82 -2.42 -1.09
N ASP A 192 64.20 -2.04 0.13
CA ASP A 192 65.15 -0.94 0.32
C ASP A 192 66.59 -1.46 0.13
N ARG A 193 67.57 -0.56 0.11
CA ARG A 193 68.98 -0.92 -0.16
C ARG A 193 69.57 -1.96 0.82
N ASP A 194 68.92 -2.14 1.97
CA ASP A 194 69.25 -3.10 3.03
C ASP A 194 68.64 -4.51 2.82
N ASP A 195 67.68 -4.68 1.91
CA ASP A 195 67.13 -6.01 1.52
C ASP A 195 67.97 -6.70 0.44
N LEU A 196 69.05 -6.07 -0.02
CA LEU A 196 70.00 -6.65 -0.96
C LEU A 196 70.94 -7.63 -0.22
N MET A 197 70.54 -8.90 -0.12
CA MET A 197 71.45 -9.96 0.35
C MET A 197 72.57 -10.20 -0.68
N GLY A 198 73.69 -9.47 -0.53
CA GLY A 198 74.87 -9.64 -1.37
C GLY A 198 75.75 -8.39 -1.58
N VAL A 199 75.82 -7.47 -0.61
CA VAL A 199 76.94 -6.51 -0.61
C VAL A 199 78.11 -7.19 0.07
N GLU A 200 79.14 -7.53 -0.70
CA GLU A 200 80.43 -7.94 -0.14
C GLU A 200 80.90 -6.85 0.82
N ASP A 201 81.11 -7.25 2.07
CA ASP A 201 81.72 -6.46 3.12
C ASP A 201 83.17 -6.18 2.69
N THR A 202 83.37 -5.16 1.85
CA THR A 202 84.69 -4.63 1.56
C THR A 202 85.13 -3.87 2.80
N ALA A 203 85.62 -4.66 3.77
CA ALA A 203 86.33 -4.22 4.94
C ALA A 203 87.34 -3.14 4.55
N LYS A 204 86.98 -1.89 4.84
CA LYS A 204 87.90 -0.77 4.78
C LYS A 204 88.64 -0.71 6.11
N ARG A 205 89.90 -1.18 6.05
CA ARG A 205 91.07 -0.83 6.87
C ARG A 205 90.95 -0.90 8.38
#